data_AF-A0A0J8QNN3-F1
#
_entry.id   AF-A0A0J8QNN3-F1
#
_cell.length_a   1.000
_cell.length_b   1.000
_cell.length_c   1.000
_cell.angle_alpha   90.00
_cell.angle_beta   90.00
_cell.angle_gamma   90.00
#
_symmetry.space_group_name_H-M   'P 1'
#
loop_
_entity.id
_entity.type
_entity.pdbx_description
1 polymer ?
#
loop_
_entity_poly.entity_id
_entity_poly.type
_entity_poly.pdbx_seq_one_letter_code
_entity_poly.pdbx_strand_id
1 'polypeptide(L)' 'MTWFEKAIVANSDLGDVWAWYYKFLLQHGTDEKREDVVSKCTASDPKHGEVWQSIAKDPSNAYKSTEEILKLTAERLN' A
#
# COMPACT_ATOMS: atom_id res chain seq x y z
N MET A 1 -1.32 12.65 12.32
CA MET A 1 -1.16 11.68 11.20
C MET A 1 -2.54 11.26 10.68
N THR A 2 -3.49 12.19 10.54
CA THR A 2 -4.92 11.85 10.30
C THR A 2 -5.32 11.82 8.83
N TRP A 3 -4.47 12.30 7.91
CA TRP A 3 -4.82 12.36 6.49
C TRP A 3 -4.82 10.99 5.84
N PHE A 4 -3.78 10.16 6.06
CA PHE A 4 -3.73 8.81 5.50
C PHE A 4 -4.86 7.93 6.01
N GLU A 5 -5.14 7.98 7.31
CA GLU A 5 -6.24 7.22 7.91
C GLU A 5 -7.60 7.65 7.33
N LYS A 6 -7.83 8.95 7.14
CA LYS A 6 -9.04 9.46 6.47
C LYS A 6 -9.11 9.04 5.01
N ALA A 7 -7.99 9.05 4.28
CA ALA A 7 -7.94 8.63 2.89
C ALA A 7 -8.26 7.13 2.75
N ILE A 8 -7.72 6.30 3.63
CA ILE A 8 -8.02 4.85 3.71
C ILE A 8 -9.49 4.61 4.05
N VAL A 9 -10.04 5.32 5.04
CA VAL A 9 -11.47 5.19 5.39
C VAL A 9 -12.37 5.65 4.26
N ALA A 10 -11.98 6.69 3.52
CA ALA A 10 -12.75 7.17 2.37
C ALA A 10 -12.71 6.18 1.19
N ASN A 11 -11.57 5.55 0.93
CA ASN A 11 -11.43 4.55 -0.11
C ASN A 11 -10.25 3.59 0.17
N SER A 12 -10.55 2.46 0.79
CA SER A 12 -9.56 1.43 1.14
C SER A 12 -9.12 0.58 -0.06
N ASP A 13 -9.77 0.73 -1.20
CA ASP A 13 -9.48 -0.03 -2.42
C ASP A 13 -8.39 0.66 -3.28
N LEU A 14 -8.01 1.89 -2.92
CA LEU A 14 -6.87 2.61 -3.53
C LEU A 14 -5.54 2.16 -2.92
N GLY A 15 -4.87 1.21 -3.57
CA GLY A 15 -3.55 0.69 -3.22
C GLY A 15 -2.45 1.74 -3.15
N ASP A 16 -2.51 2.79 -3.98
CA ASP A 16 -1.54 3.88 -3.96
C ASP A 16 -1.54 4.64 -2.62
N VAL A 17 -2.71 4.77 -1.97
CA VAL A 17 -2.83 5.44 -0.67
C VAL A 17 -2.13 4.61 0.40
N TRP A 18 -2.30 3.29 0.38
CA TRP A 18 -1.60 2.37 1.27
C TRP A 18 -0.09 2.44 1.07
N ALA A 19 0.36 2.45 -0.18
CA ALA A 19 1.77 2.51 -0.53
C ALA A 19 2.42 3.84 -0.09
N TRP A 20 1.74 4.97 -0.26
CA TRP A 20 2.19 6.26 0.28
C TRP A 20 2.25 6.26 1.80
N TYR A 21 1.25 5.69 2.47
CA TYR A 21 1.25 5.62 3.93
C TYR A 21 2.41 4.75 4.44
N TYR A 22 2.63 3.58 3.81
CA TYR A 22 3.76 2.71 4.11
C TYR A 22 5.10 3.40 3.88
N LYS A 23 5.28 4.09 2.74
CA LYS A 23 6.50 4.87 2.43
C LYS A 23 6.76 5.97 3.46
N PHE A 24 5.72 6.67 3.88
CA PHE A 24 5.83 7.68 4.92
C PHE A 24 6.25 7.08 6.27
N LEU A 25 5.68 5.93 6.65
CA LEU A 25 6.04 5.22 7.87
C LEU A 25 7.46 4.63 7.82
N LEU A 26 8.02 4.33 6.65
CA LEU A 26 9.43 3.94 6.53
C LEU A 26 10.38 5.08 6.90
N GLN A 27 10.00 6.34 6.66
CA GLN A 27 10.85 7.50 6.94
C GLN A 27 10.62 8.09 8.34
N HIS A 28 9.39 8.02 8.85
CA HIS A 28 8.98 8.75 10.07
C HIS A 28 8.19 7.90 11.07
N GLY A 29 7.92 6.63 10.76
CA GLY A 29 7.09 5.74 11.57
C GLY A 29 7.87 4.77 12.45
N THR A 30 7.13 3.99 13.25
CA THR A 30 7.66 2.86 14.02
C THR A 30 7.39 1.54 13.29
N ASP A 31 8.15 0.49 13.62
CA ASP A 31 7.94 -0.85 13.08
C ASP A 31 6.51 -1.37 13.31
N GLU A 32 5.96 -1.20 14.52
CA GLU A 32 4.58 -1.61 14.84
C GLU A 32 3.53 -0.97 13.92
N LYS A 33 3.68 0.32 13.60
CA LYS A 33 2.75 1.02 12.69
C LYS A 33 2.89 0.54 11.24
N ARG A 34 4.11 0.17 10.82
CA ARG A 34 4.33 -0.40 9.49
C ARG A 34 3.64 -1.76 9.37
N GLU A 35 3.79 -2.62 10.36
CA GLU A 35 3.12 -3.93 10.39
C GLU A 35 1.59 -3.80 10.44
N ASP A 36 1.06 -2.86 11.22
CA ASP A 36 -0.38 -2.57 11.24
C ASP A 36 -0.91 -2.13 9.87
N VAL A 37 -0.19 -1.23 9.18
CA VAL A 37 -0.57 -0.78 7.83
C VAL A 37 -0.52 -1.91 6.81
N VAL A 38 0.52 -2.75 6.85
CA VAL A 38 0.64 -3.93 5.98
C VAL A 38 -0.52 -4.90 6.23
N SER A 39 -0.84 -5.17 7.50
CA SER A 39 -1.93 -6.07 7.90
C SER A 39 -3.29 -5.55 7.45
N LYS A 40 -3.54 -4.24 7.59
CA LYS A 40 -4.77 -3.60 7.13
C LYS A 40 -4.89 -3.56 5.61
N CYS A 41 -3.77 -3.33 4.92
CA CYS A 41 -3.73 -3.34 3.45
C CYS A 41 -4.03 -4.73 2.90
N THR A 42 -3.39 -5.77 3.43
CA THR A 42 -3.65 -7.17 3.06
C THR A 42 -5.10 -7.57 3.35
N ALA A 43 -5.67 -7.16 4.48
CA ALA A 43 -7.08 -7.38 4.80
C ALA A 43 -8.05 -6.63 3.86
N SER A 44 -7.63 -5.46 3.33
CA SER A 44 -8.46 -4.65 2.43
C SER A 44 -8.39 -5.12 0.97
N ASP A 45 -7.39 -5.91 0.59
CA ASP A 45 -7.15 -6.42 -0.77
C ASP A 45 -7.37 -5.37 -1.89
N PRO A 46 -6.65 -4.23 -1.87
CA PRO A 46 -6.90 -3.14 -2.82
C PRO A 46 -6.61 -3.54 -4.26
N LYS A 47 -7.46 -3.07 -5.17
CA LYS A 47 -7.40 -3.38 -6.61
C LYS A 47 -7.23 -2.16 -7.50
N HIS A 48 -7.31 -0.96 -6.93
CA HIS A 48 -7.21 0.30 -7.66
C HIS A 48 -5.99 1.11 -7.23
N GLY A 49 -5.67 2.13 -8.02
CA GLY A 49 -4.43 2.89 -7.93
C GLY A 49 -3.70 2.83 -9.26
N GLU A 50 -3.17 3.97 -9.71
CA GLU A 50 -2.46 4.08 -10.98
C GLU A 50 -1.17 3.25 -10.95
N VAL A 51 -0.40 3.39 -9.87
CA VAL A 51 0.86 2.66 -9.70
C VAL A 51 0.57 1.23 -9.24
N TRP A 52 -0.36 1.07 -8.31
CA TRP A 52 -0.77 -0.23 -7.81
C TRP A 52 -1.26 -1.16 -8.93
N GLN A 53 -2.18 -0.70 -9.79
CA GLN A 53 -2.66 -1.51 -10.90
C GLN A 53 -1.56 -1.83 -11.90
N SER A 54 -0.65 -0.90 -12.17
CA SER A 54 0.50 -1.15 -13.06
C SER A 54 1.38 -2.28 -12.54
N ILE A 55 1.56 -2.40 -11.21
CA ILE A 55 2.41 -3.42 -10.60
C ILE A 55 1.64 -4.73 -10.43
N ALA A 56 0.41 -4.68 -9.92
CA ALA A 56 -0.43 -5.85 -9.67
C ALA A 56 -0.81 -6.60 -10.96
N LYS A 57 -0.96 -5.88 -12.08
CA LYS A 57 -1.31 -6.48 -13.38
C LYS A 57 -0.08 -6.86 -14.22
N ASP A 58 1.14 -6.58 -13.75
CA ASP A 58 2.35 -7.04 -14.42
C ASP A 58 2.42 -8.58 -14.33
N PRO A 59 2.52 -9.32 -15.45
CA PRO A 59 2.61 -10.77 -15.45
C PRO A 59 3.75 -11.32 -14.58
N SER A 60 4.84 -10.56 -14.43
CA SER A 60 6.00 -10.90 -13.60
C SER A 60 5.66 -10.90 -12.10
N ASN A 61 4.58 -10.22 -11.71
CA ASN A 61 4.12 -10.11 -10.33
C ASN A 61 2.88 -10.99 -10.03
N ALA A 62 2.44 -11.84 -10.96
CA ALA A 62 1.20 -12.61 -10.82
C ALA A 62 1.16 -13.57 -9.60
N TYR A 63 2.33 -13.96 -9.08
CA TYR A 63 2.45 -14.85 -7.91
C TYR A 63 2.73 -14.10 -6.60
N LYS A 64 2.81 -12.76 -6.65
CA LYS A 64 3.14 -11.94 -5.48
C LYS A 64 1.91 -11.70 -4.63
N SER A 65 2.13 -11.69 -3.32
CA SER A 65 1.13 -11.35 -2.32
C SER A 65 0.82 -9.85 -2.32
N THR A 66 -0.34 -9.46 -1.78
CA THR A 66 -0.74 -8.05 -1.60
C THR A 66 0.31 -7.25 -0.80
N GLU A 67 0.98 -7.88 0.16
CA GLU A 67 2.10 -7.26 0.89
C GLU A 67 3.30 -6.96 -0.02
N GLU A 68 3.67 -7.90 -0.89
CA GLU A 68 4.77 -7.69 -1.84
C GLU A 68 4.43 -6.61 -2.86
N ILE A 69 3.19 -6.61 -3.37
CA ILE A 69 2.70 -5.55 -4.27
C ILE A 69 2.74 -4.19 -3.57
N LEU A 70 2.36 -4.13 -2.29
CA LEU A 70 2.44 -2.90 -1.49
C LEU A 70 3.86 -2.36 -1.41
N LYS A 71 4.84 -3.22 -1.08
CA LYS A 71 6.26 -2.82 -1.00
C LYS A 71 6.79 -2.32 -2.34
N LEU A 72 6.51 -3.03 -3.42
CA LEU A 72 6.90 -2.63 -4.78
C LEU A 72 6.25 -1.31 -5.20
N THR A 73 4.98 -1.11 -4.85
CA THR A 73 4.26 0.13 -5.13
C THR A 73 4.90 1.29 -4.36
N ALA A 74 5.24 1.08 -3.08
CA ALA A 74 5.91 2.09 -2.27
C ALA A 74 7.30 2.45 -2.81
N GLU A 75 8.05 1.48 -3.36
CA GLU A 75 9.33 1.72 -4.03
C GLU A 75 9.18 2.49 -5.35
N ARG A 76 8.10 2.24 -6.09
CA ARG A 76 7.85 2.84 -7.42
C ARG A 76 7.30 4.27 -7.34
N LEU A 77 6.61 4.60 -6.26
CA LEU A 77 6.20 5.97 -5.94
C LEU A 77 7.47 6.78 -5.65
N ASN A 78 7.68 7.90 -6.34
CA ASN A 78 8.80 8.82 -6.11
C ASN A 78 8.37 9.98 -5.24
#